data_AF-A0A948TMF1-F1
#
_entry.id   AF-A0A948TMF1-F1
#
_cell.length_a   1.000
_cell.length_b   1.000
_cell.length_c   1.000
_cell.angle_alpha   90.00
_cell.angle_beta   90.00
_cell.angle_gamma   90.00
#
_symmetry.space_group_name_H-M   'P 1'
#
loop_
_entity.id
_entity.type
_entity.pdbx_description
1 polymer ?
#
loop_
_entity_poly.entity_id
_entity_poly.type
_entity_poly.pdbx_seq_one_letter_code
_entity_poly.pdbx_strand_id
1 'polypeptide(L)' 'MWKEKLGNYLIDISKYVLTGIVIASLFKDVEDKRFLIYTLGLLVAMATLIAGLILSNKKKEDK' A
#
# COMPACT_ATOMS: atom_id res chain seq x y z
N MET A 1 6.16 17.14 -11.12
CA MET A 1 5.27 16.27 -11.92
C MET A 1 5.59 14.79 -11.77
N TRP A 2 6.82 14.32 -12.04
CA TRP A 2 7.13 12.86 -11.96
C TRP A 2 7.06 12.27 -10.55
N LYS A 3 7.54 13.00 -9.52
CA LYS A 3 7.45 12.59 -8.10
C LYS A 3 6.01 12.41 -7.64
N GLU A 4 5.13 13.34 -8.02
CA GLU A 4 3.70 13.31 -7.68
C GLU A 4 2.98 12.14 -8.37
N LYS A 5 3.27 11.90 -9.65
CA LYS A 5 2.76 10.71 -10.36
C LYS A 5 3.24 9.42 -9.69
N LEU A 6 4.53 9.34 -9.35
CA LEU A 6 5.09 8.20 -8.63
C LEU A 6 4.45 8.01 -7.25
N GLY A 7 4.23 9.11 -6.52
CA GLY A 7 3.53 9.10 -5.23
C GLY A 7 2.11 8.55 -5.35
N ASN A 8 1.37 8.96 -6.37
CA ASN A 8 0.03 8.45 -6.64
C ASN A 8 0.06 6.95 -7.01
N TYR A 9 1.02 6.50 -7.82
CA TYR A 9 1.20 5.07 -8.10
C TYR A 9 1.49 4.25 -6.84
N LEU A 10 2.32 4.76 -5.93
CA LEU A 10 2.61 4.10 -4.65
C LEU A 10 1.37 4.00 -3.75
N ILE A 11 0.52 5.03 -3.74
CA ILE A 11 -0.78 5.00 -3.04
C ILE A 11 -1.70 3.93 -3.65
N ASP A 12 -1.73 3.82 -4.97
CA ASP A 12 -2.57 2.80 -5.64
C ASP A 12 -2.05 1.38 -5.38
N ILE A 13 -0.74 1.16 -5.38
CA ILE A 13 -0.13 -0.12 -4.97
C ILE A 13 -0.57 -0.48 -3.55
N SER A 14 -0.52 0.47 -2.60
CA SER A 14 -0.96 0.23 -1.22
C SER A 14 -2.41 -0.27 -1.16
N LYS A 15 -3.33 0.40 -1.87
CA LYS A 15 -4.74 -0.03 -1.95
C LYS A 15 -4.88 -1.44 -2.52
N TYR A 16 -4.17 -1.75 -3.60
CA TYR A 16 -4.25 -3.07 -4.23
C TYR A 16 -3.66 -4.18 -3.36
N VAL A 17 -2.58 -3.90 -2.62
CA VAL A 17 -2.02 -4.84 -1.63
C VAL A 17 -3.03 -5.11 -0.51
N LEU A 18 -3.67 -4.07 0.04
CA LEU A 18 -4.70 -4.23 1.06
C LEU A 18 -5.90 -5.05 0.54
N THR A 19 -6.36 -4.77 -0.68
CA THR A 19 -7.40 -5.58 -1.33
C THR A 19 -6.97 -7.04 -1.47
N GLY A 20 -5.72 -7.29 -1.87
CA GLY A 20 -5.15 -8.63 -1.95
C GLY A 20 -5.15 -9.36 -0.61
N ILE A 21 -4.84 -8.67 0.50
CA ILE A 21 -4.91 -9.22 1.85
C ILE A 21 -6.34 -9.62 2.23
N VAL A 22 -7.32 -8.75 1.94
CA VAL A 22 -8.74 -9.04 2.19
C VAL A 22 -9.19 -10.25 1.38
N ILE A 23 -8.87 -10.29 0.09
CA ILE A 23 -9.19 -11.43 -0.77
C ILE A 23 -8.52 -12.72 -0.24
N ALA A 24 -7.24 -12.66 0.09
CA ALA A 24 -6.50 -13.80 0.64
C ALA A 24 -7.13 -14.31 1.96
N SER A 25 -7.67 -13.42 2.79
CA SER A 25 -8.34 -13.82 4.04
C SER A 25 -9.57 -14.71 3.85
N LEU A 26 -10.18 -14.70 2.66
CA LEU A 26 -11.34 -15.53 2.33
C LEU A 26 -10.96 -16.96 1.95
N PHE A 27 -9.71 -17.21 1.57
CA PHE A 27 -9.24 -18.54 1.21
C PHE A 27 -8.86 -19.35 2.46
N LYS A 28 -9.34 -20.59 2.53
CA LYS A 28 -8.97 -21.53 3.61
C LYS A 28 -7.60 -22.16 3.38
N ASP A 29 -7.22 -22.36 2.13
CA ASP A 29 -5.97 -23.02 1.74
C ASP A 29 -4.71 -22.17 2.00
N VAL A 30 -4.86 -20.93 2.48
CA VAL A 30 -3.74 -20.04 2.84
C VAL A 30 -3.52 -19.94 4.36
N GLU A 31 -4.19 -20.77 5.16
CA GLU A 31 -4.16 -20.69 6.63
C GLU A 31 -2.75 -20.74 7.21
N ASP A 32 -1.90 -21.67 6.74
CA ASP A 32 -0.49 -21.78 7.16
C ASP A 32 0.35 -20.55 6.81
N LYS A 33 -0.07 -19.77 5.81
CA LYS A 33 0.62 -18.57 5.33
C LYS A 33 -0.04 -17.28 5.78
N ARG A 34 -1.16 -17.32 6.51
CA ARG A 34 -1.93 -16.12 6.91
C ARG A 34 -1.06 -15.11 7.64
N PHE A 35 -0.26 -15.58 8.60
CA PHE A 35 0.62 -14.70 9.35
C PHE A 35 1.58 -13.93 8.42
N LEU A 36 2.19 -14.63 7.46
CA LEU A 36 3.13 -14.03 6.51
C LEU A 36 2.40 -13.08 5.54
N ILE A 37 1.25 -13.49 5.00
CA ILE A 37 0.44 -12.64 4.09
C ILE A 37 0.01 -11.36 4.78
N TYR A 38 -0.45 -11.44 6.03
CA TYR A 38 -0.93 -10.27 6.78
C TYR A 38 0.22 -9.38 7.20
N THR A 39 1.28 -9.91 7.81
CA THR A 39 2.39 -9.09 8.29
C THR A 39 3.18 -8.47 7.15
N LEU A 40 3.58 -9.26 6.15
CA LEU A 40 4.33 -8.75 5.00
C LEU A 40 3.46 -7.83 4.15
N GLY A 41 2.20 -8.22 3.90
CA GLY A 41 1.27 -7.42 3.13
C GLY A 41 1.00 -6.07 3.80
N LEU A 42 0.75 -6.05 5.11
CA LEU A 42 0.52 -4.81 5.85
C LEU A 42 1.77 -3.93 5.86
N LEU A 43 2.96 -4.51 6.05
CA LEU A 43 4.23 -3.78 5.97
C LEU A 43 4.43 -3.13 4.61
N VAL A 44 4.20 -3.86 3.52
CA VAL A 44 4.31 -3.33 2.15
C VAL A 44 3.26 -2.24 1.90
N ALA A 45 2.01 -2.46 2.32
CA ALA A 45 0.94 -1.48 2.18
C ALA A 45 1.24 -0.19 2.94
N MET A 46 1.75 -0.29 4.17
CA MET A 46 2.14 0.88 4.97
C MET A 46 3.36 1.60 4.38
N ALA A 47 4.39 0.86 3.98
CA ALA A 47 5.60 1.46 3.40
C ALA A 47 5.30 2.21 2.10
N THR A 48 4.52 1.60 1.20
CA THR A 48 4.11 2.23 -0.06
C THR A 48 3.15 3.40 0.17
N LEU A 49 2.24 3.32 1.15
CA LEU A 49 1.38 4.44 1.51
C LEU A 49 2.18 5.63 2.05
N ILE A 50 3.08 5.40 3.01
CA ILE A 50 3.92 6.46 3.59
C ILE A 50 4.80 7.09 2.52
N ALA A 51 5.50 6.27 1.73
CA ALA A 51 6.33 6.77 0.63
C ALA A 51 5.50 7.53 -0.40
N GLY A 52 4.32 7.02 -0.74
CA GLY A 52 3.39 7.63 -1.67
C GLY A 52 2.88 8.99 -1.21
N LEU A 53 2.49 9.10 0.07
CA LEU A 53 2.10 10.36 0.69
C LEU A 53 3.27 11.35 0.74
N ILE A 54 4.48 10.93 1.13
CA ILE A 54 5.65 11.82 1.14
C ILE A 54 5.97 12.37 -0.27
N LEU A 55 5.83 11.54 -1.31
CA LEU A 55 6.10 11.93 -2.70
C LEU A 55 4.98 12.75 -3.34
N SER A 56 3.72 12.49 -2.98
CA SER A 56 2.54 13.20 -3.53
C SER A 56 2.23 14.48 -2.76
N ASN A 57 2.62 14.57 -1.49
CA ASN A 57 2.48 15.78 -0.70
C ASN A 57 3.49 16.82 -1.20
N LYS A 58 3.08 17.61 -2.20
CA LYS A 58 3.55 18.99 -2.25
C LYS A 58 3.27 19.56 -0.87
N LYS A 59 4.27 20.14 -0.20
CA LYS A 59 3.95 21.16 0.80
C LYS A 59 2.83 22.00 0.21
N LYS A 60 1.73 22.17 0.94
CA LYS A 60 0.83 23.30 0.73
C LYS A 60 1.64 24.58 1.02
N GLU A 61 2.62 24.89 0.17
CA GLU A 61 3.18 26.23 0.06
C GLU A 61 2.30 26.91 -1.00
N ASP A 62 1.39 27.72 -0.45
CA ASP A 62 0.75 28.89 -1.01
C ASP A 62 -0.18 28.74 -2.22
N LYS A 63 -1.48 28.77 -1.91
CA LYS A 63 -2.40 29.77 -2.48
C LYS A 63 -3.48 30.12 -1.46
#